data_AF-A0A0D0BTR6-F1
#
_entry.id   AF-A0A0D0BTR6-F1
#
_cell.length_a   1.000
_cell.length_b   1.000
_cell.length_c   1.000
_cell.angle_alpha   90.00
_cell.angle_beta   90.00
_cell.angle_gamma   90.00
#
_symmetry.space_group_name_H-M   'P 1'
#
loop_
_entity.id
_entity.type
_entity.pdbx_description
1 polymer ?
#
loop_
_entity_poly.entity_id
_entity_poly.type
_entity_poly.pdbx_seq_one_letter_code
_entity_poly.pdbx_strand_id
1 'polypeptide(L)'
;MSMTDTLTVPLTALTALSTALFQSLSSPQSYARPNIAPPPLAAFLEAETSLAFVLAQTASHQRRQKRTDALVSEIGELEDRWREIVERIEKAKRELDGTVREGEERVEGIKKAKEASIPYPELLAYAQSLSAFTSAPPNMPDPNAPPNTVPGAPVPLFFPPFPNEEKMRRGRLNVEKPLGGLGESHSVKPRSPSPKATTTGRDRPGANPYRHEVRTQSQMVFDLDLDLNPDL
;
A
#
# COMPACT_ATOMS: atom_id res chain seq x y z
N MET A 1 -48.56 13.80 20.73
CA MET A 1 -49.60 12.84 21.17
C MET A 1 -49.29 11.51 20.52
N SER A 2 -49.04 10.48 21.32
CA SER A 2 -48.73 9.15 20.80
C SER A 2 -50.02 8.48 20.29
N MET A 3 -49.95 7.63 19.27
CA MET A 3 -51.09 6.84 18.75
C MET A 3 -51.73 5.95 19.83
N THR A 4 -50.95 5.57 20.83
CA THR A 4 -51.44 4.88 22.03
C THR A 4 -52.43 5.74 22.79
N ASP A 5 -52.13 7.04 22.93
CA ASP A 5 -52.93 7.98 23.70
C ASP A 5 -54.29 8.23 23.04
N THR A 6 -54.36 8.17 21.70
CA THR A 6 -55.60 8.37 20.94
C THR A 6 -56.54 7.17 21.03
N LEU A 7 -56.02 5.95 21.21
CA LEU A 7 -56.83 4.73 21.38
C LEU A 7 -57.27 4.52 22.83
N THR A 8 -56.46 4.94 23.80
CA THR A 8 -56.79 4.78 25.22
C THR A 8 -57.98 5.64 25.66
N VAL A 9 -58.19 6.80 25.03
CA VAL A 9 -59.30 7.71 25.38
C VAL A 9 -60.68 7.07 25.16
N PRO A 10 -61.06 6.58 23.96
CA PRO A 10 -62.36 5.94 23.76
C PRO A 10 -62.50 4.62 24.54
N LEU A 11 -61.40 3.86 24.70
CA LEU A 11 -61.42 2.62 25.49
C LEU A 11 -61.68 2.88 26.97
N THR A 12 -61.02 3.88 27.56
CA THR A 12 -61.24 4.25 28.96
C THR A 12 -62.65 4.79 29.17
N ALA A 13 -63.18 5.59 28.22
CA ALA A 13 -64.56 6.06 28.24
C ALA A 13 -65.56 4.88 28.22
N LEU A 14 -65.35 3.88 27.35
CA LEU A 14 -66.21 2.71 27.26
C LEU A 14 -66.15 1.86 28.55
N THR A 15 -64.97 1.72 29.16
CA THR A 15 -64.84 1.04 30.47
C THR A 15 -65.50 1.81 31.62
N ALA A 16 -65.45 3.14 31.60
CA ALA A 16 -66.11 3.97 32.60
C ALA A 16 -67.65 3.89 32.47
N LEU A 17 -68.16 3.89 31.24
CA LEU A 17 -69.58 3.74 30.96
C LEU A 17 -70.10 2.34 31.34
N SER A 18 -69.35 1.28 31.03
CA SER A 18 -69.75 -0.09 31.38
C SER A 18 -69.75 -0.32 32.90
N THR A 19 -68.74 0.17 33.62
CA THR A 19 -68.69 0.10 35.09
C THR A 19 -69.82 0.89 35.73
N ALA A 20 -70.15 2.08 35.22
CA ALA A 20 -71.30 2.87 35.69
C ALA A 20 -72.64 2.15 35.46
N LEU A 21 -72.80 1.47 34.32
CA LEU A 21 -73.99 0.67 34.02
C LEU A 21 -74.14 -0.51 34.99
N PHE A 22 -73.06 -1.27 35.20
CA PHE A 22 -73.08 -2.38 36.16
C PHE A 22 -73.35 -1.91 37.60
N GLN A 23 -72.79 -0.77 38.01
CA GLN A 23 -73.09 -0.18 39.32
C GLN A 23 -74.57 0.19 39.46
N SER A 24 -75.17 0.79 38.44
CA SER A 24 -76.61 1.12 38.41
C SER A 24 -77.50 -0.13 38.49
N LEU A 25 -77.13 -1.22 37.80
CA LEU A 25 -77.86 -2.49 37.84
C LEU A 25 -77.65 -3.31 39.12
N SER A 26 -76.50 -3.15 39.79
CA SER A 26 -76.14 -3.91 40.99
C SER A 26 -76.70 -3.33 42.29
N SER A 27 -77.25 -2.12 42.28
CA SER A 27 -77.79 -1.49 43.48
C SER A 27 -79.09 -2.20 43.91
N PRO A 28 -79.16 -2.80 45.12
CA PRO A 28 -80.44 -3.25 45.64
C PRO A 28 -81.36 -2.02 45.76
N GLN A 29 -82.65 -2.19 45.45
CA GLN A 29 -83.71 -1.17 45.59
C GLN A 29 -83.96 -0.83 47.07
N SER A 30 -82.93 -0.36 47.76
CA SER A 30 -82.99 0.09 49.15
C SER A 30 -83.24 1.59 49.13
N TYR A 31 -84.36 1.98 49.73
CA TYR A 31 -85.00 3.31 49.78
C TYR A 31 -84.14 4.48 50.33
N ALA A 32 -82.81 4.40 50.37
CA ALA A 32 -81.95 5.34 51.10
C ALA A 32 -80.76 5.92 50.32
N ARG A 33 -80.56 5.64 49.03
CA ARG A 33 -79.52 6.31 48.21
C ARG A 33 -80.12 7.01 47.00
N PRO A 34 -79.61 8.20 46.61
CA PRO A 34 -80.04 8.84 45.37
C PRO A 34 -79.71 7.88 44.22
N ASN A 35 -80.74 7.50 43.47
CA ASN A 35 -80.64 6.61 42.31
C ASN A 35 -79.49 7.09 41.39
N ILE A 36 -78.46 6.26 41.23
CA ILE A 36 -77.47 6.45 40.16
C ILE A 36 -78.23 6.18 38.87
N ALA A 37 -78.62 7.26 38.18
CA ALA A 37 -79.31 7.16 36.90
C ALA A 37 -78.44 6.34 35.93
N PRO A 38 -79.02 5.39 35.19
CA PRO A 38 -78.26 4.60 34.24
C PRO A 38 -77.63 5.52 33.18
N PRO A 39 -76.39 5.25 32.76
CA PRO A 39 -75.75 6.03 31.71
C PRO A 39 -76.60 5.97 30.42
N PRO A 40 -76.76 7.10 29.71
CA PRO A 40 -77.58 7.15 28.52
C PRO A 40 -76.96 6.32 27.39
N LEU A 41 -77.80 5.56 26.66
CA LEU A 41 -77.37 4.74 25.52
C LEU A 41 -76.59 5.54 24.47
N ALA A 42 -76.94 6.83 24.30
CA ALA A 42 -76.25 7.73 23.38
C ALA A 42 -74.75 7.87 23.68
N ALA A 43 -74.34 7.82 24.96
CA ALA A 43 -72.93 7.92 25.34
C ALA A 43 -72.11 6.69 24.92
N PHE A 44 -72.72 5.50 24.93
CA PHE A 44 -72.08 4.28 24.41
C PHE A 44 -71.88 4.35 22.90
N LEU A 45 -72.90 4.81 22.17
CA LEU A 45 -72.82 5.00 20.72
C LEU A 45 -71.76 6.04 20.35
N GLU A 46 -71.67 7.14 21.10
CA GLU A 46 -70.64 8.16 20.88
C GLU A 46 -69.23 7.60 21.11
N ALA A 47 -69.01 6.86 22.20
CA ALA A 47 -67.73 6.20 22.47
C ALA A 47 -67.38 5.15 21.38
N GLU A 48 -68.36 4.40 20.89
CA GLU A 48 -68.18 3.37 19.87
C GLU A 48 -67.88 3.98 18.48
N THR A 49 -68.60 5.03 18.09
CA THR A 49 -68.31 5.78 16.85
C THR A 49 -66.94 6.47 16.89
N SER A 50 -66.56 7.03 18.04
CA SER A 50 -65.23 7.58 18.26
C SER A 50 -64.14 6.50 18.12
N LEU A 51 -64.35 5.33 18.73
CA LEU A 51 -63.44 4.19 18.62
C LEU A 51 -63.31 3.70 17.16
N ALA A 52 -64.42 3.58 16.44
CA ALA A 52 -64.42 3.18 15.04
C ALA A 52 -63.64 4.17 14.16
N PHE A 53 -63.80 5.48 14.41
CA PHE A 53 -63.05 6.52 13.72
C PHE A 53 -61.53 6.41 13.98
N VAL A 54 -61.13 6.28 15.25
CA VAL A 54 -59.72 6.14 15.61
C VAL A 54 -59.11 4.87 15.03
N LEU A 55 -59.84 3.75 15.01
CA LEU A 55 -59.38 2.51 14.38
C LEU A 55 -59.16 2.68 12.88
N ALA A 56 -60.08 3.32 12.16
CA ALA A 56 -59.93 3.60 10.74
C ALA A 56 -58.70 4.48 10.46
N GLN A 57 -58.48 5.50 11.29
CA GLN A 57 -57.29 6.36 11.21
C GLN A 57 -56.00 5.59 11.48
N THR A 58 -56.01 4.71 12.48
CA THR A 58 -54.86 3.85 12.85
C THR A 58 -54.51 2.90 11.72
N ALA A 59 -55.50 2.26 11.09
CA ALA A 59 -55.29 1.37 9.95
C ALA A 59 -54.67 2.11 8.75
N SER A 60 -55.14 3.34 8.47
CA SER A 60 -54.57 4.20 7.43
C SER A 60 -53.13 4.57 7.75
N HIS A 61 -52.84 4.94 8.99
CA HIS A 61 -51.48 5.25 9.44
C HIS A 61 -50.55 4.04 9.35
N GLN A 62 -50.98 2.86 9.79
CA GLN A 62 -50.19 1.63 9.70
C GLN A 62 -49.83 1.27 8.25
N ARG A 63 -50.75 1.48 7.29
CA ARG A 63 -50.44 1.28 5.86
C ARG A 63 -49.37 2.25 5.37
N ARG A 64 -49.45 3.53 5.79
CA ARG A 64 -48.43 4.53 5.45
C ARG A 64 -47.10 4.21 6.11
N GLN A 65 -47.10 3.80 7.38
CA GLN A 65 -45.89 3.42 8.11
C GLN A 65 -45.18 2.27 7.41
N LYS A 66 -45.89 1.20 7.01
CA LYS A 66 -45.29 0.10 6.24
C LYS A 66 -44.66 0.57 4.94
N ARG A 67 -45.28 1.55 4.26
CA ARG A 67 -44.72 2.15 3.05
C ARG A 67 -43.47 2.97 3.38
N THR A 68 -43.48 3.74 4.46
CA THR A 68 -42.31 4.47 4.93
C THR A 68 -41.17 3.53 5.26
N ASP A 69 -41.43 2.45 6.01
CA ASP A 69 -40.41 1.46 6.38
C ASP A 69 -39.80 0.79 5.13
N ALA A 70 -40.62 0.47 4.11
CA ALA A 70 -40.14 -0.06 2.84
C ALA A 70 -39.28 0.94 2.05
N LEU A 71 -39.64 2.23 2.05
CA LEU A 71 -38.83 3.27 1.42
C LEU A 71 -37.52 3.49 2.18
N VAL A 72 -37.54 3.40 3.51
CA VAL A 72 -36.33 3.50 4.34
C VAL A 72 -35.38 2.34 4.04
N SER A 73 -35.88 1.11 3.90
CA SER A 73 -35.03 -0.02 3.51
C SER A 73 -34.46 0.16 2.10
N GLU A 74 -35.25 0.64 1.14
CA GLU A 74 -34.78 0.91 -0.23
C GLU A 74 -33.68 1.98 -0.26
N ILE A 75 -33.84 3.06 0.53
CA ILE A 75 -32.80 4.09 0.68
C ILE A 75 -31.54 3.48 1.27
N GLY A 76 -31.65 2.63 2.29
CA GLY A 76 -30.49 1.92 2.86
C GLY A 76 -29.75 1.09 1.82
N GLU A 77 -30.46 0.30 1.01
CA GLU A 77 -29.86 -0.50 -0.07
C GLU A 77 -29.22 0.37 -1.17
N LEU A 78 -29.75 1.56 -1.42
CA LEU A 78 -29.17 2.51 -2.36
C LEU A 78 -27.89 3.15 -1.79
N GLU A 79 -27.88 3.49 -0.50
CA GLU A 79 -26.69 4.01 0.17
C GLU A 79 -25.56 3.00 0.21
N ASP A 80 -25.86 1.73 0.49
CA ASP A 80 -24.86 0.66 0.48
C ASP A 80 -24.24 0.47 -0.90
N ARG A 81 -25.09 0.42 -1.96
CA ARG A 81 -24.61 0.37 -3.35
C ARG A 81 -23.78 1.59 -3.73
N TRP A 82 -24.17 2.78 -3.28
CA TRP A 82 -23.41 3.99 -3.53
C TRP A 82 -22.03 3.94 -2.86
N ARG A 83 -21.94 3.48 -1.60
CA ARG A 83 -20.67 3.29 -0.90
C ARG A 83 -19.78 2.29 -1.63
N GLU A 84 -20.32 1.16 -2.07
CA GLU A 84 -19.57 0.16 -2.84
C GLU A 84 -18.98 0.77 -4.13
N ILE A 85 -19.77 1.56 -4.86
CA ILE A 85 -19.30 2.24 -6.08
C ILE A 85 -18.16 3.22 -5.76
N VAL A 86 -18.30 4.01 -4.69
CA VAL A 86 -17.26 4.96 -4.28
C VAL A 86 -15.97 4.24 -3.90
N GLU A 87 -16.04 3.15 -3.14
CA GLU A 87 -14.87 2.33 -2.78
C GLU A 87 -14.20 1.73 -4.02
N ARG A 88 -15.00 1.22 -4.97
CA ARG A 88 -14.48 0.71 -6.24
C ARG A 88 -13.78 1.79 -7.06
N ILE A 89 -14.33 2.99 -7.12
CA ILE A 89 -13.71 4.12 -7.84
C ILE A 89 -12.39 4.50 -7.16
N GLU A 90 -12.37 4.57 -5.84
CA GLU A 90 -11.14 4.89 -5.10
C GLU A 90 -10.05 3.85 -5.32
N LYS A 91 -10.42 2.56 -5.28
CA LYS A 91 -9.49 1.46 -5.57
C LYS A 91 -8.94 1.55 -6.99
N ALA A 92 -9.81 1.73 -7.99
CA ALA A 92 -9.41 1.86 -9.38
C ALA A 92 -8.50 3.09 -9.61
N LYS A 93 -8.78 4.20 -8.93
CA LYS A 93 -7.92 5.38 -8.97
C LYS A 93 -6.52 5.06 -8.43
N ARG A 94 -6.42 4.42 -7.27
CA ARG A 94 -5.11 4.06 -6.67
C ARG A 94 -4.31 3.11 -7.56
N GLU A 95 -4.97 2.13 -8.18
CA GLU A 95 -4.35 1.20 -9.12
C GLU A 95 -3.83 1.92 -10.38
N LEU A 96 -4.63 2.86 -10.92
CA LEU A 96 -4.24 3.67 -12.06
C LEU A 96 -3.06 4.59 -11.72
N ASP A 97 -3.10 5.28 -10.57
CA ASP A 97 -2.02 6.14 -10.11
C ASP A 97 -0.71 5.36 -9.96
N GLY A 98 -0.78 4.12 -9.45
CA GLY A 98 0.37 3.20 -9.39
C GLY A 98 0.92 2.86 -10.77
N THR A 99 0.04 2.52 -11.72
CA THR A 99 0.42 2.19 -13.10
C THR A 99 1.05 3.38 -13.83
N VAL A 100 0.51 4.59 -13.61
CA VAL A 100 1.05 5.83 -14.19
C VAL A 100 2.46 6.10 -13.64
N ARG A 101 2.64 5.98 -12.33
CA ARG A 101 3.96 6.17 -11.69
C ARG A 101 5.01 5.20 -12.22
N GLU A 102 4.65 3.91 -12.34
CA GLU A 102 5.54 2.91 -12.94
C GLU A 102 5.86 3.25 -14.41
N GLY A 103 4.86 3.71 -15.17
CA GLY A 103 5.03 4.19 -16.54
C GLY A 103 6.03 5.35 -16.63
N GLU A 104 5.93 6.33 -15.74
CA GLU A 104 6.84 7.47 -15.66
C GLU A 104 8.27 7.03 -15.34
N GLU A 105 8.45 6.16 -14.35
CA GLU A 105 9.77 5.61 -13.98
C GLU A 105 10.40 4.84 -15.16
N ARG A 106 9.63 4.03 -15.88
CA ARG A 106 10.11 3.32 -17.08
C ARG A 106 10.53 4.29 -18.19
N VAL A 107 9.75 5.35 -18.43
CA VAL A 107 10.07 6.37 -19.43
C VAL A 107 11.36 7.11 -19.05
N GLU A 108 11.53 7.48 -17.78
CA GLU A 108 12.78 8.05 -17.30
C GLU A 108 13.97 7.09 -17.44
N GLY A 109 13.79 5.82 -17.10
CA GLY A 109 14.81 4.79 -17.27
C GLY A 109 15.25 4.65 -18.74
N ILE A 110 14.30 4.66 -19.67
CA ILE A 110 14.58 4.63 -21.12
C ILE A 110 15.32 5.90 -21.56
N LYS A 111 14.92 7.08 -21.08
CA LYS A 111 15.61 8.34 -21.39
C LYS A 111 17.06 8.31 -20.91
N LYS A 112 17.30 7.92 -19.65
CA LYS A 112 18.64 7.78 -19.07
C LYS A 112 19.48 6.74 -19.83
N ALA A 113 18.89 5.60 -20.21
CA ALA A 113 19.56 4.57 -20.99
C ALA A 113 19.92 5.05 -22.41
N LYS A 114 19.07 5.84 -23.05
CA LYS A 114 19.35 6.47 -24.34
C LYS A 114 20.47 7.51 -24.25
N GLU A 115 20.46 8.34 -23.22
CA GLU A 115 21.51 9.35 -22.97
C GLU A 115 22.86 8.70 -22.63
N ALA A 116 22.85 7.59 -21.88
CA ALA A 116 24.04 6.81 -21.53
C ALA A 116 24.37 5.72 -22.57
N SER A 117 23.78 5.77 -23.76
CA SER A 117 24.02 4.77 -24.80
C SER A 117 25.49 4.80 -25.24
N ILE A 118 26.18 3.68 -25.04
CA ILE A 118 27.56 3.50 -25.47
C ILE A 118 27.53 3.13 -26.96
N PRO A 119 28.28 3.83 -27.83
CA PRO A 119 28.29 3.52 -29.25
C PRO A 119 28.83 2.12 -29.49
N TYR A 120 28.18 1.38 -30.39
CA TYR A 120 28.49 -0.01 -30.70
C TYR A 120 29.98 -0.30 -31.01
N PRO A 121 30.72 0.56 -31.74
CA PRO A 121 32.14 0.35 -31.98
C PRO A 121 32.99 0.35 -30.70
N GLU A 122 32.67 1.20 -29.71
CA GLU A 122 33.41 1.25 -28.44
C GLU A 122 33.14 0.01 -27.60
N LEU A 123 31.89 -0.46 -27.60
CA LEU A 123 31.49 -1.68 -26.91
C LEU A 123 32.19 -2.91 -27.49
N LEU A 124 32.28 -3.01 -28.83
CA LEU A 124 33.02 -4.08 -29.50
C LEU A 124 34.52 -4.03 -29.21
N ALA A 125 35.13 -2.84 -29.28
CA ALA A 125 36.56 -2.67 -28.99
C ALA A 125 36.88 -3.06 -27.55
N TYR A 126 36.03 -2.64 -26.60
CA TYR A 126 36.18 -3.00 -25.19
C TYR A 126 35.97 -4.49 -24.95
N ALA A 127 34.93 -5.10 -25.55
CA ALA A 127 34.69 -6.54 -25.45
C ALA A 127 35.84 -7.37 -26.03
N GLN A 128 36.42 -6.96 -27.16
CA GLN A 128 37.61 -7.59 -27.73
C GLN A 128 38.82 -7.46 -26.79
N SER A 129 38.98 -6.32 -26.13
CA SER A 129 40.05 -6.13 -25.14
C SER A 129 39.87 -7.00 -23.91
N LEU A 130 38.64 -7.16 -23.41
CA LEU A 130 38.31 -8.02 -22.27
C LEU A 130 38.43 -9.50 -22.59
N SER A 131 38.12 -9.90 -23.83
CA SER A 131 38.16 -11.30 -24.28
C SER A 131 39.50 -11.99 -23.95
N ALA A 132 40.62 -11.27 -24.06
CA ALA A 132 41.96 -11.78 -23.73
C ALA A 132 42.21 -12.00 -22.21
N PHE A 133 41.36 -11.44 -21.34
CA PHE A 133 41.48 -11.51 -19.88
C PHE A 133 40.33 -12.28 -19.19
N THR A 134 39.18 -12.46 -19.86
CA THR A 134 37.96 -12.97 -19.21
C THR A 134 37.65 -14.44 -19.47
N SER A 135 38.23 -15.08 -20.49
CA SER A 135 38.08 -16.52 -20.74
C SER A 135 39.28 -17.13 -21.46
N ALA A 136 39.61 -18.39 -21.15
CA ALA A 136 40.41 -19.21 -22.06
C ALA A 136 39.56 -19.47 -23.32
N PRO A 137 40.07 -19.17 -24.54
CA PRO A 137 39.34 -19.45 -25.77
C PRO A 137 38.90 -20.91 -25.86
N PRO A 138 37.68 -21.22 -26.34
CA PRO A 138 37.24 -22.59 -26.54
C PRO A 138 38.07 -23.22 -27.66
N ASN A 139 39.14 -23.93 -27.27
CA ASN A 139 40.23 -24.58 -28.04
C ASN A 139 41.66 -24.15 -27.65
N MET A 140 41.89 -23.66 -26.43
CA MET A 140 43.27 -23.53 -25.93
C MET A 140 43.91 -24.93 -25.81
N PRO A 141 45.01 -25.22 -26.53
CA PRO A 141 45.82 -26.39 -26.22
C PRO A 141 46.35 -26.24 -24.79
N ASP A 142 46.36 -27.34 -24.04
CA ASP A 142 46.91 -27.42 -22.68
C ASP A 142 48.29 -26.71 -22.64
N PRO A 143 48.56 -25.79 -21.70
CA PRO A 143 49.87 -25.12 -21.58
C PRO A 143 51.05 -26.08 -21.41
N ASN A 144 50.80 -27.36 -21.11
CA ASN A 144 51.81 -28.43 -21.09
C ASN A 144 51.94 -29.21 -22.42
N ALA A 145 51.19 -28.88 -23.46
CA ALA A 145 51.28 -29.53 -24.75
C ALA A 145 52.53 -29.05 -25.53
N PRO A 146 53.24 -29.95 -26.24
CA PRO A 146 54.41 -29.59 -27.02
C PRO A 146 54.07 -28.52 -28.08
N PRO A 147 55.00 -27.57 -28.35
CA PRO A 147 54.74 -26.40 -29.18
C PRO A 147 54.76 -26.79 -30.67
N ASN A 148 53.74 -27.49 -31.15
CA ASN A 148 53.47 -27.64 -32.59
C ASN A 148 52.19 -28.46 -32.82
N THR A 149 51.05 -27.80 -32.94
CA THR A 149 49.88 -28.44 -33.56
C THR A 149 49.19 -27.62 -34.65
N VAL A 150 49.60 -26.37 -34.93
CA VAL A 150 49.17 -25.66 -36.15
C VAL A 150 50.27 -24.70 -36.64
N PRO A 151 50.91 -24.92 -37.81
CA PRO A 151 51.78 -23.92 -38.42
C PRO A 151 50.92 -22.73 -38.89
N GLY A 152 51.14 -21.55 -38.29
CA GLY A 152 50.49 -20.29 -38.71
C GLY A 152 49.32 -19.82 -37.84
N ALA A 153 48.96 -20.52 -36.76
CA ALA A 153 47.99 -19.99 -35.81
C ALA A 153 48.67 -18.95 -34.89
N PRO A 154 48.10 -17.74 -34.72
CA PRO A 154 48.62 -16.76 -33.78
C PRO A 154 48.56 -17.33 -32.36
N VAL A 155 49.67 -17.22 -31.62
CA VAL A 155 49.75 -17.66 -30.22
C VAL A 155 48.62 -16.98 -29.43
N PRO A 156 47.72 -17.73 -28.77
CA PRO A 156 46.62 -17.13 -28.03
C PRO A 156 47.18 -16.29 -26.87
N LEU A 157 46.92 -14.98 -26.92
CA LEU A 157 47.27 -14.02 -25.87
C LEU A 157 46.32 -14.22 -24.69
N PHE A 158 46.62 -15.20 -23.84
CA PHE A 158 45.91 -15.40 -22.58
C PHE A 158 46.60 -14.60 -21.47
N PHE A 159 45.87 -13.68 -20.86
CA PHE A 159 46.31 -12.99 -19.67
C PHE A 159 45.59 -13.54 -18.44
N PRO A 160 46.29 -13.73 -17.31
CA PRO A 160 45.66 -14.17 -16.08
C PRO A 160 44.59 -13.16 -15.63
N PRO A 161 43.52 -13.62 -14.95
CA PRO A 161 42.35 -12.79 -14.60
C PRO A 161 42.70 -11.64 -13.65
N PHE A 162 43.82 -11.75 -12.93
CA PHE A 162 44.33 -10.70 -12.05
C PHE A 162 45.77 -10.32 -12.43
N PRO A 163 46.18 -9.05 -12.21
CA PRO A 163 47.56 -8.62 -12.44
C PRO A 163 48.55 -9.48 -11.65
N ASN A 164 49.48 -10.13 -12.35
CA ASN A 164 50.49 -10.97 -11.69
C ASN A 164 51.49 -10.12 -10.88
N GLU A 165 52.15 -10.72 -9.89
CA GLU A 165 53.09 -10.03 -8.99
C GLU A 165 54.20 -9.30 -9.77
N GLU A 166 54.70 -9.89 -10.85
CA GLU A 166 55.70 -9.26 -11.71
C GLU A 166 55.15 -8.02 -12.45
N LYS A 167 53.90 -8.04 -12.90
CA LYS A 167 53.23 -6.87 -13.49
C LYS A 167 52.99 -5.77 -12.46
N MET A 168 52.65 -6.15 -11.22
CA MET A 168 52.54 -5.20 -10.12
C MET A 168 53.90 -4.58 -9.78
N ARG A 169 54.95 -5.40 -9.65
CA ARG A 169 56.34 -4.99 -9.36
C ARG A 169 56.95 -4.12 -10.46
N ARG A 170 56.62 -4.39 -11.72
CA ARG A 170 57.04 -3.57 -12.88
C ARG A 170 56.15 -2.36 -13.12
N GLY A 171 55.01 -2.29 -12.44
CA GLY A 171 54.06 -1.18 -12.53
C GLY A 171 54.71 0.13 -12.09
N ARG A 172 54.25 1.24 -12.65
CA ARG A 172 54.78 2.59 -12.37
C ARG A 172 54.88 2.91 -10.87
N LEU A 173 53.98 2.36 -10.06
CA LEU A 173 53.94 2.53 -8.61
C LEU A 173 55.22 2.02 -7.91
N ASN A 174 55.87 0.98 -8.44
CA ASN A 174 57.09 0.39 -7.88
C ASN A 174 58.38 0.90 -8.54
N VAL A 175 58.25 1.66 -9.64
CA VAL A 175 59.37 2.36 -10.30
C VAL A 175 59.68 3.69 -9.61
N GLU A 176 58.68 4.26 -8.93
CA GLU A 176 58.90 5.42 -8.07
C GLU A 176 59.69 5.02 -6.83
N LYS A 177 60.60 5.91 -6.41
CA LYS A 177 61.51 5.69 -5.28
C LYS A 177 60.68 5.23 -4.06
N PRO A 178 61.09 4.16 -3.34
CA PRO A 178 60.34 3.71 -2.17
C PRO A 178 60.12 4.89 -1.23
N LEU A 179 58.89 5.04 -0.72
CA LEU A 179 58.60 6.00 0.34
C LEU A 179 59.64 5.74 1.43
N GLY A 180 60.44 6.77 1.75
CA GLY A 180 61.57 6.67 2.66
C GLY A 180 61.19 6.14 4.05
N GLY A 181 62.17 6.04 4.94
CA GLY A 181 61.94 5.54 6.30
C GLY A 181 60.82 6.31 7.00
N LEU A 182 60.10 5.62 7.90
CA LEU A 182 58.98 6.16 8.66
C LEU A 182 59.37 7.50 9.32
N GLY A 183 58.87 8.62 8.79
CA GLY A 183 59.18 9.98 9.27
C GLY A 183 59.86 10.91 8.25
N GLU A 184 60.31 10.42 7.09
CA GLU A 184 60.84 11.28 6.02
C GLU A 184 59.72 11.86 5.13
N SER A 185 59.49 13.16 5.21
CA SER A 185 58.63 13.88 4.27
C SER A 185 59.40 14.20 2.98
N HIS A 186 59.22 13.38 1.94
CA HIS A 186 59.70 13.73 0.61
C HIS A 186 58.81 14.80 -0.03
N SER A 187 59.41 15.93 -0.42
CA SER A 187 58.76 16.92 -1.28
C SER A 187 58.35 16.23 -2.58
N VAL A 188 57.04 16.05 -2.77
CA VAL A 188 56.45 15.65 -4.04
C VAL A 188 56.92 16.67 -5.09
N LYS A 189 57.83 16.27 -5.98
CA LYS A 189 58.21 17.13 -7.11
C LYS A 189 56.92 17.47 -7.87
N PRO A 190 56.73 18.73 -8.30
CA PRO A 190 55.64 19.04 -9.21
C PRO A 190 55.76 18.13 -10.43
N ARG A 191 54.63 17.53 -10.79
CA ARG A 191 54.45 16.60 -11.90
C ARG A 191 55.29 17.05 -13.10
N SER A 192 56.28 16.26 -13.51
CA SER A 192 56.93 16.50 -14.80
C SER A 192 55.83 16.54 -15.86
N PRO A 193 55.82 17.51 -16.79
CA PRO A 193 54.77 17.59 -17.79
C PRO A 193 54.68 16.25 -18.49
N SER A 194 53.52 15.61 -18.31
CA SER A 194 53.14 14.42 -19.07
C SER A 194 53.41 14.70 -20.55
N PRO A 195 53.94 13.75 -21.34
CA PRO A 195 54.00 13.93 -22.78
C PRO A 195 52.60 14.36 -23.26
N LYS A 196 52.55 15.42 -24.09
CA LYS A 196 51.32 16.01 -24.63
C LYS A 196 50.37 14.88 -25.00
N ALA A 197 49.24 14.82 -24.30
CA ALA A 197 48.12 14.01 -24.73
C ALA A 197 47.74 14.51 -26.13
N THR A 198 47.99 13.68 -27.13
CA THR A 198 47.33 13.81 -28.42
C THR A 198 45.84 13.77 -28.12
N THR A 199 45.14 14.83 -28.50
CA THR A 199 43.72 15.06 -28.33
C THR A 199 42.90 13.86 -28.79
N THR A 200 42.47 13.02 -27.85
CA THR A 200 41.19 12.31 -27.92
C THR A 200 40.53 12.43 -26.54
N GLY A 201 39.38 13.09 -26.51
CA GLY A 201 38.76 13.60 -25.29
C GLY A 201 38.42 12.51 -24.28
N ARG A 202 38.94 12.67 -23.05
CA ARG A 202 38.47 11.99 -21.84
C ARG A 202 38.63 12.92 -20.66
N ASP A 203 37.75 13.91 -20.59
CA ASP A 203 37.42 14.59 -19.35
C ASP A 203 35.91 14.47 -19.14
N ARG A 204 35.51 13.42 -18.42
CA ARG A 204 34.29 13.44 -17.62
C ARG A 204 34.64 12.86 -16.24
N PRO A 205 34.31 13.57 -15.14
CA PRO A 205 34.40 13.00 -13.81
C PRO A 205 33.43 11.82 -13.72
N GLY A 206 33.95 10.63 -13.45
CA GLY A 206 33.17 9.42 -13.29
C GLY A 206 32.25 9.50 -12.07
N ALA A 207 30.99 9.85 -12.30
CA ALA A 207 29.90 9.49 -11.40
C ALA A 207 29.61 8.00 -11.61
N ASN A 208 30.22 7.15 -10.79
CA ASN A 208 29.93 5.72 -10.75
C ASN A 208 28.67 5.48 -9.90
N PRO A 209 27.52 5.05 -10.48
CA PRO A 209 26.31 4.73 -9.71
C PRO A 209 26.38 3.39 -8.96
N TYR A 210 27.46 2.61 -9.15
CA TYR A 210 27.71 1.32 -8.47
C TYR A 210 28.80 1.39 -7.39
N ARG A 211 29.16 2.58 -6.91
CA ARG A 211 29.99 2.68 -5.71
C ARG A 211 29.11 2.34 -4.51
N HIS A 212 29.07 1.07 -4.13
CA HIS A 212 28.61 0.68 -2.80
C HIS A 212 29.47 1.45 -1.80
N GLU A 213 28.84 2.35 -1.03
CA GLU A 213 29.48 2.95 0.12
C GLU A 213 30.01 1.81 0.99
N VAL A 214 31.33 1.76 1.13
CA VAL A 214 31.96 1.03 2.23
C VAL A 214 31.50 1.75 3.48
N ARG A 215 30.39 1.28 4.02
CA ARG A 215 29.91 1.57 5.36
C ARG A 215 31.13 1.40 6.27
N THR A 216 31.65 2.52 6.77
CA THR A 216 32.47 2.51 7.99
C THR A 216 31.66 1.72 9.00
N GLN A 217 32.13 0.51 9.30
CA GLN A 217 31.64 -0.33 10.38
C GLN A 217 31.89 0.44 11.68
N SER A 218 30.99 1.35 12.03
CA SER A 218 30.72 1.66 13.41
C SER A 218 30.21 0.35 14.03
N GLN A 219 31.04 -0.16 14.93
CA GLN A 219 30.77 -1.21 15.90
C GLN A 219 29.27 -1.55 16.01
N MET A 220 28.87 -2.66 15.38
CA MET A 220 27.64 -3.33 15.79
C MET A 220 27.91 -3.89 17.18
N VAL A 221 27.50 -3.11 18.19
CA VAL A 221 27.20 -3.68 19.50
C VAL A 221 25.96 -4.54 19.27
N PHE A 222 26.19 -5.84 19.18
CA PHE A 222 25.16 -6.85 19.31
C PHE A 222 24.70 -6.84 20.77
N ASP A 223 23.68 -6.06 21.07
CA ASP A 223 22.95 -6.17 22.33
C ASP A 223 21.82 -7.20 22.12
N LEU A 224 22.20 -8.48 22.20
CA LEU A 224 21.25 -9.58 22.34
C LEU A 224 20.71 -9.53 23.76
N ASP A 225 19.66 -8.75 23.97
CA ASP A 225 18.84 -8.83 25.17
C ASP A 225 17.96 -10.08 25.06
N LEU A 226 18.59 -11.23 25.33
CA LEU A 226 17.97 -12.53 25.54
C LEU A 226 17.33 -12.53 26.93
N ASP A 227 16.22 -11.82 27.09
CA ASP A 227 15.35 -12.02 28.26
C ASP A 227 14.59 -13.34 28.11
N LEU A 228 15.31 -14.41 28.44
CA LEU A 228 14.83 -15.74 28.74
C LEU A 228 14.40 -15.77 30.22
N ASN A 229 13.26 -15.14 30.52
CA ASN A 229 12.49 -15.47 31.71
C ASN A 229 11.41 -16.51 31.34
N PRO A 230 11.70 -17.82 31.50
CA PRO A 230 10.68 -18.84 31.61
C PRO A 230 10.12 -18.83 33.06
N ASP A 231 8.82 -18.65 33.18
CA ASP A 231 7.99 -18.85 34.38
C ASP A 231 8.23 -17.91 35.59
N LEU A 232 7.37 -16.88 35.69
CA LEU A 232 6.69 -16.44 36.92
C LEU A 232 5.44 -15.60 36.59
#